data_AF-A0A1U7J4F7-F1
#
_entry.id   AF-A0A1U7J4F7-F1
#
_cell.length_a   1.000
_cell.length_b   1.000
_cell.length_c   1.000
_cell.angle_alpha   90.00
_cell.angle_beta   90.00
_cell.angle_gamma   90.00
#
_symmetry.space_group_name_H-M   'P 1'
#
loop_
_entity.id
_entity.type
_entity.pdbx_description
1 polymer ?
#
loop_
_entity_poly.entity_id
_entity_poly.type
_entity_poly.pdbx_seq_one_letter_code
_entity_poly.pdbx_strand_id
1 'polypeptide(L)'
;MEGYFRRLLRLMTVLVDTHLNVAVQEANYESRRLISGFILLGIGIGLVTTAVVLGIVASVAFAQSLGLSWLQAIGAVAGVNLLLGLIFLTLGRLRLSGPLMIQTQARLSRSLALLKAKE
;
A
#
# COMPACT_ATOMS: atom_id res chain seq x y z
N MET A 1 -45.07 -25.98 -21.87
CA MET A 1 -44.39 -24.72 -21.51
C MET A 1 -43.91 -24.74 -20.05
N GLU A 2 -44.73 -25.12 -19.06
CA GLU A 2 -44.37 -25.21 -17.63
C GLU A 2 -43.02 -25.90 -17.29
N GLY A 3 -42.72 -27.03 -17.93
CA GLY A 3 -41.55 -27.84 -17.59
C GLY A 3 -40.20 -27.23 -18.01
N TYR A 4 -40.18 -26.48 -19.11
CA TYR A 4 -38.99 -25.78 -19.58
C TYR A 4 -38.68 -24.57 -18.68
N PHE A 5 -39.70 -23.82 -18.30
CA PHE A 5 -39.55 -22.66 -17.41
C PHE A 5 -39.01 -23.07 -16.04
N ARG A 6 -39.50 -24.16 -15.44
CA ARG A 6 -38.97 -24.69 -14.17
C ARG A 6 -37.52 -25.18 -14.28
N ARG A 7 -37.14 -25.80 -15.40
CA ARG A 7 -35.73 -26.19 -15.64
C ARG A 7 -34.83 -24.98 -15.79
N LEU A 8 -35.27 -23.96 -16.53
CA LEU A 8 -34.52 -22.72 -16.71
C LEU A 8 -34.32 -21.99 -15.38
N LEU A 9 -35.39 -21.85 -14.57
CA LEU A 9 -35.30 -21.27 -13.23
C LEU A 9 -34.35 -22.06 -12.34
N ARG A 10 -34.43 -23.40 -12.33
CA ARG A 10 -33.53 -24.26 -11.54
C ARG A 10 -32.08 -24.09 -11.97
N LEU A 11 -31.79 -24.03 -13.26
CA LEU A 11 -30.43 -23.79 -13.78
C LEU A 11 -29.91 -22.41 -13.39
N MET A 12 -30.75 -21.38 -13.47
CA MET A 12 -30.39 -20.02 -13.03
C MET A 12 -30.08 -20.00 -11.53
N THR A 13 -30.89 -20.66 -10.70
CA THR A 13 -30.63 -20.76 -9.26
C THR A 13 -29.31 -21.48 -8.97
N VAL A 14 -29.02 -22.60 -9.64
CA VAL A 14 -27.77 -23.35 -9.46
C VAL A 14 -26.56 -22.53 -9.91
N LEU A 15 -26.65 -21.83 -11.03
CA LEU A 15 -25.56 -20.99 -11.53
C LEU A 15 -25.26 -19.83 -10.57
N VAL A 16 -26.29 -19.15 -10.10
CA VAL A 16 -26.17 -18.05 -9.12
C VAL A 16 -25.59 -18.57 -7.81
N ASP A 17 -26.11 -19.68 -7.27
CA ASP A 17 -25.62 -20.26 -6.03
C ASP A 17 -24.16 -20.70 -6.14
N THR A 18 -23.78 -21.31 -7.27
CA THR A 18 -22.38 -21.71 -7.51
C THR A 18 -21.44 -20.50 -7.57
N HIS A 19 -21.80 -19.45 -8.32
CA HIS A 19 -20.95 -18.25 -8.43
C HIS A 19 -20.91 -17.45 -7.13
N LEU A 20 -22.02 -17.38 -6.40
CA LEU A 20 -22.08 -16.74 -5.09
C LEU A 20 -21.17 -17.46 -4.09
N ASN A 21 -21.24 -18.79 -4.02
CA ASN A 21 -20.42 -19.58 -3.11
C ASN A 21 -18.93 -19.44 -3.41
N VAL A 22 -18.54 -19.48 -4.69
CA VAL A 22 -17.16 -19.24 -5.11
C VAL A 22 -16.72 -17.81 -4.74
N ALA A 23 -17.55 -16.80 -5.00
CA ALA A 23 -17.23 -15.41 -4.66
C ALA A 23 -17.07 -15.19 -3.14
N VAL A 24 -17.94 -15.79 -2.32
CA VAL A 24 -17.83 -15.72 -0.85
C VAL A 24 -16.57 -16.43 -0.36
N GLN A 25 -16.24 -17.58 -0.94
CA GLN A 25 -15.03 -18.31 -0.59
C GLN A 25 -13.76 -17.53 -0.94
N GLU A 26 -13.73 -16.92 -2.12
CA GLU A 26 -12.62 -16.09 -2.58
C GLU A 26 -12.47 -14.82 -1.74
N ALA A 27 -13.58 -14.15 -1.43
CA ALA A 27 -13.59 -12.99 -0.52
C ALA A 27 -13.10 -13.34 0.89
N ASN A 28 -13.48 -14.50 1.42
CA ASN A 28 -13.02 -14.98 2.72
C ASN A 28 -11.53 -15.32 2.72
N TYR A 29 -11.03 -15.97 1.67
CA TYR A 29 -9.61 -16.27 1.49
C TYR A 29 -8.78 -14.98 1.39
N GLU A 30 -9.21 -14.05 0.55
CA GLU A 30 -8.53 -12.77 0.36
C GLU A 30 -8.56 -11.92 1.64
N SER A 31 -9.67 -11.88 2.37
CA SER A 31 -9.76 -11.20 3.65
C SER A 31 -8.76 -11.77 4.67
N ARG A 32 -8.63 -13.09 4.76
CA ARG A 32 -7.64 -13.74 5.63
C ARG A 32 -6.21 -13.43 5.19
N ARG A 33 -5.94 -13.45 3.88
CA ARG A 33 -4.62 -13.08 3.31
C ARG A 33 -4.26 -11.63 3.63
N LEU A 34 -5.22 -10.71 3.49
CA LEU A 34 -5.03 -9.29 3.79
C LEU A 34 -4.83 -9.06 5.29
N ILE A 35 -5.69 -9.62 6.15
CA ILE A 35 -5.56 -9.47 7.61
C ILE A 35 -4.22 -10.02 8.10
N SER A 36 -3.86 -11.24 7.71
CA SER A 36 -2.56 -11.82 8.07
C SER A 36 -1.39 -11.01 7.52
N GLY A 37 -1.48 -10.54 6.27
CA GLY A 37 -0.51 -9.63 5.67
C GLY A 37 -0.35 -8.32 6.46
N PHE A 38 -1.45 -7.67 6.85
CA PHE A 38 -1.42 -6.45 7.64
C PHE A 38 -0.84 -6.65 9.04
N ILE A 39 -1.16 -7.78 9.70
CA ILE A 39 -0.58 -8.12 10.99
C ILE A 39 0.94 -8.27 10.87
N LEU A 40 1.41 -9.05 9.89
CA LEU A 40 2.84 -9.26 9.65
C LEU A 40 3.56 -7.96 9.28
N LEU A 41 2.94 -7.12 8.43
CA LEU A 41 3.48 -5.80 8.11
C LEU A 41 3.55 -4.89 9.34
N GLY A 42 2.52 -4.87 10.18
CA GLY A 42 2.49 -4.10 11.42
C GLY A 42 3.61 -4.51 12.37
N ILE A 43 3.80 -5.81 12.57
CA ILE A 43 4.90 -6.35 13.39
C ILE A 43 6.26 -5.98 12.78
N GLY A 44 6.44 -6.19 11.47
CA GLY A 44 7.68 -5.89 10.77
C GLY A 44 8.05 -4.39 10.84
N ILE A 45 7.10 -3.51 10.54
CA ILE A 45 7.27 -2.06 10.66
C ILE A 45 7.59 -1.67 12.10
N GLY A 46 6.89 -2.26 13.08
CA GLY A 46 7.15 -2.05 14.50
C GLY A 46 8.59 -2.39 14.88
N LEU A 47 9.05 -3.60 14.54
CA LEU A 47 10.40 -4.07 14.83
C LEU A 47 11.48 -3.20 14.15
N VAL A 48 11.29 -2.85 12.88
CA VAL A 48 12.21 -1.96 12.16
C VAL A 48 12.25 -0.58 12.82
N THR A 49 11.09 -0.03 13.20
CA THR A 49 11.01 1.26 13.90
C THR A 49 11.75 1.22 15.23
N THR A 50 11.54 0.16 16.03
CA THR A 50 12.27 -0.04 17.29
C THR A 50 13.78 -0.14 17.07
N ALA A 51 14.22 -0.90 16.06
CA ALA A 51 15.64 -1.01 15.72
C ALA A 51 16.26 0.34 15.32
N VAL A 52 15.53 1.16 14.55
CA VAL A 52 15.96 2.52 14.19
C VAL A 52 16.10 3.40 15.43
N VAL A 53 15.11 3.39 16.34
CA VAL A 53 15.18 4.16 17.59
C VAL A 53 16.38 3.75 18.45
N LEU A 54 16.60 2.43 18.62
CA LEU A 54 17.77 1.92 19.32
C LEU A 54 19.08 2.32 18.63
N GLY A 55 19.11 2.33 17.30
CA GLY A 55 20.24 2.82 16.51
C GLY A 55 20.52 4.30 16.73
N ILE A 56 19.50 5.15 16.86
CA ILE A 56 19.65 6.57 17.20
C ILE A 56 20.25 6.72 18.60
N VAL A 57 19.75 5.99 19.59
CA VAL A 57 20.29 5.99 20.96
C VAL A 57 21.76 5.56 20.97
N ALA A 58 22.09 4.46 20.27
CA ALA A 58 23.45 3.98 20.12
C ALA A 58 24.35 5.01 19.43
N SER A 59 23.84 5.72 18.42
CA SER A 59 24.57 6.79 17.72
C SER A 59 24.89 7.96 18.64
N VAL A 60 23.99 8.34 19.53
CA VAL A 60 24.24 9.38 20.55
C VAL A 60 25.30 8.91 21.54
N ALA A 61 25.21 7.66 22.02
CA ALA A 61 26.22 7.08 22.92
C ALA A 61 27.60 6.96 22.25
N PHE A 62 27.64 6.66 20.95
CA PHE A 62 28.87 6.66 20.17
C PHE A 62 29.43 8.08 20.01
N ALA A 63 28.60 9.08 19.73
CA ALA A 63 29.06 10.47 19.68
C ALA A 63 29.60 10.95 21.04
N GLN A 64 29.01 10.52 22.15
CA GLN A 64 29.53 10.75 23.50
C GLN A 64 30.93 10.13 23.70
N SER A 65 31.17 8.90 23.21
CA SER A 65 32.48 8.26 23.36
C SER A 65 33.60 8.95 22.56
N LEU A 66 33.24 9.79 21.59
CA LEU A 66 34.17 10.68 20.88
C LEU A 66 34.45 11.99 21.61
N GLY A 67 33.91 12.18 22.83
CA GLY A 67 34.15 13.35 23.67
C GLY A 67 33.16 14.50 23.46
N LEU A 68 32.10 14.32 22.67
CA LEU A 68 31.06 15.34 22.53
C LEU A 68 30.27 15.45 23.84
N SER A 69 29.84 16.66 24.20
CA SER A 69 28.87 16.85 25.30
C SER A 69 27.48 16.34 24.89
N TRP A 70 26.58 16.14 25.86
CA TRP A 70 25.24 15.57 25.58
C TRP A 70 24.48 16.38 24.53
N LEU A 71 24.54 17.70 24.64
CA LEU A 71 23.90 18.61 23.70
C LEU A 71 24.53 18.51 22.29
N GLN A 72 25.85 18.40 22.21
CA GLN A 72 26.57 18.25 20.93
C GLN A 72 26.27 16.90 20.27
N ALA A 73 26.26 15.82 21.04
CA ALA A 73 25.99 14.47 20.55
C ALA A 73 24.56 14.35 20.00
N ILE A 74 23.57 14.82 20.75
CA ILE A 74 22.17 14.87 20.31
C ILE A 74 22.04 15.77 19.07
N GLY A 75 22.65 16.96 19.10
CA GLY A 75 22.62 17.90 17.98
C GLY A 75 23.23 17.32 16.70
N ALA A 76 24.36 16.63 16.80
CA ALA A 76 25.01 15.98 15.67
C ALA A 76 24.13 14.87 15.07
N VAL A 77 23.61 13.97 15.91
CA VAL A 77 22.74 12.87 15.46
C VAL A 77 21.43 13.42 14.88
N ALA A 78 20.84 14.46 15.48
CA ALA A 78 19.65 15.12 14.97
C ALA A 78 19.92 15.78 13.60
N GLY A 79 21.06 16.47 13.44
CA GLY A 79 21.46 17.05 12.17
C GLY A 79 21.63 16.02 11.06
N VAL A 80 22.28 14.90 11.36
CA VAL A 80 22.43 13.77 10.41
C VAL A 80 21.06 13.19 10.02
N ASN A 81 20.18 12.95 10.99
CA ASN A 81 18.83 12.45 10.72
C ASN A 81 17.98 13.44 9.91
N LEU A 82 18.13 14.75 10.16
CA LEU A 82 17.44 15.79 9.39
C LEU A 82 17.89 15.79 7.94
N LEU A 83 19.20 15.72 7.68
CA LEU A 83 19.74 15.64 6.32
C LEU A 83 19.26 14.38 5.58
N LEU A 84 19.35 13.21 6.22
CA LEU A 84 18.81 11.96 5.69
C LEU A 84 17.31 12.06 5.41
N GLY A 85 16.55 12.64 6.34
CA GLY A 85 15.12 12.89 6.19
C GLY A 85 14.79 13.76 4.97
N LEU A 86 15.52 14.87 4.79
CA LEU A 86 15.34 15.74 3.62
C LEU A 86 15.67 15.02 2.31
N ILE A 87 16.72 14.19 2.28
CA ILE A 87 17.07 13.37 1.11
C ILE A 87 15.93 12.41 0.79
N PHE A 88 15.45 11.63 1.76
CA PHE A 88 14.36 10.67 1.53
C PHE A 88 13.05 11.35 1.14
N LEU A 89 12.71 12.48 1.76
CA LEU A 89 11.52 13.26 1.38
C LEU A 89 11.63 13.79 -0.05
N THR A 90 12.81 14.25 -0.46
CA THR A 90 13.03 14.74 -1.82
C THR A 90 12.94 13.61 -2.83
N LEU A 91 13.59 12.47 -2.57
CA LEU A 91 13.52 11.29 -3.43
C LEU A 91 12.09 10.73 -3.50
N GLY A 92 11.39 10.68 -2.37
CA GLY A 92 9.99 10.26 -2.30
C GLY A 92 9.09 11.20 -3.09
N ARG A 93 9.26 12.52 -2.93
CA ARG A 93 8.54 13.52 -3.72
C ARG A 93 8.81 13.34 -5.21
N LEU A 94 10.06 13.19 -5.63
CA LEU A 94 10.43 12.98 -7.04
C LEU A 94 9.81 11.70 -7.61
N ARG A 95 9.76 10.62 -6.82
CA ARG A 95 9.17 9.35 -7.23
C ARG A 95 7.65 9.42 -7.36
N LEU A 96 7.00 10.20 -6.49
CA LEU A 96 5.55 10.38 -6.48
C LEU A 96 5.05 11.51 -7.40
N SER A 97 5.91 12.44 -7.81
CA SER A 97 5.54 13.56 -8.70
C SER A 97 5.38 13.18 -10.18
N GLY A 98 5.58 11.91 -10.54
CA GLY A 98 5.31 11.42 -11.89
C GLY A 98 3.80 11.47 -12.23
N PRO A 99 3.43 11.67 -13.51
CA PRO A 99 2.04 11.72 -13.92
C PRO A 99 1.32 10.41 -13.61
N LEU A 100 0.29 10.49 -12.78
CA LEU A 100 -0.50 9.36 -12.35
C LEU A 100 -1.39 8.85 -13.49
N MET A 101 -1.38 7.53 -13.69
CA MET A 101 -2.30 6.85 -14.60
C MET A 101 -2.28 7.38 -16.06
N ILE A 102 -1.10 7.69 -16.62
CA ILE A 102 -0.92 8.10 -18.04
C ILE A 102 -1.75 7.23 -18.99
N GLN A 103 -1.74 5.90 -18.81
CA GLN A 103 -2.48 4.98 -19.67
C GLN A 103 -4.00 5.09 -19.49
N THR A 104 -4.49 5.38 -18.28
CA THR A 104 -5.92 5.55 -18.01
C THR A 104 -6.42 6.89 -18.52
N GLN A 105 -5.63 7.95 -18.36
CA GLN A 105 -5.89 9.26 -18.97
C GLN A 105 -5.90 9.19 -20.49
N ALA A 106 -4.97 8.43 -21.09
CA ALA A 106 -4.94 8.20 -22.54
C ALA A 106 -6.15 7.39 -23.05
N ARG A 107 -6.65 6.43 -22.26
CA ARG A 107 -7.87 5.68 -22.62
C ARG A 107 -9.13 6.52 -22.45
N LEU A 108 -9.24 7.29 -21.35
CA LEU A 108 -10.35 8.20 -21.11
C LEU A 108 -10.43 9.29 -22.19
N SER A 109 -9.31 9.93 -22.53
CA SER A 109 -9.27 10.92 -23.60
C SER A 109 -9.67 10.34 -24.96
N ARG A 110 -9.26 9.12 -25.29
CA ARG A 110 -9.72 8.41 -26.51
C ARG A 110 -11.21 8.12 -26.48
N SER A 111 -11.74 7.58 -25.37
CA SER A 111 -13.17 7.29 -25.25
C SER A 111 -14.02 8.57 -25.32
N LEU A 112 -13.57 9.66 -24.70
CA LEU A 112 -14.22 10.97 -24.79
C LEU A 112 -14.16 11.56 -26.20
N ALA A 113 -13.02 11.43 -26.90
CA ALA A 113 -12.90 11.87 -28.28
C ALA A 113 -13.82 11.08 -29.22
N LEU A 114 -13.96 9.77 -29.01
CA LEU A 114 -14.87 8.91 -29.77
C LEU A 114 -16.35 9.25 -29.50
N LEU A 115 -16.71 9.59 -28.28
CA LEU A 115 -18.06 10.07 -27.93
C LEU A 115 -18.36 11.42 -28.62
N LYS A 116 -17.42 12.35 -28.60
CA LYS A 116 -17.58 13.68 -29.19
C LYS A 116 -17.57 13.68 -30.72
N ALA A 117 -16.94 12.69 -31.36
CA ALA A 117 -16.97 12.50 -32.80
C ALA A 117 -18.27 11.85 -33.32
N LYS A 118 -19.15 11.41 -32.39
CA LYS A 118 -20.44 10.78 -32.71
C LYS A 118 -21.61 11.79 -32.65
N GLU A 119 -21.37 13.00 -32.15
CA GLU A 119 -22.27 14.17 -32.27
C GLU A 119 -21.95 14.96 -33.54
#